data_AF-A0A960FNJ7-F1
#
_entry.id   AF-A0A960FNJ7-F1
#
_cell.length_a   1.000
_cell.length_b   1.000
_cell.length_c   1.000
_cell.angle_alpha   90.00
_cell.angle_beta   90.00
_cell.angle_gamma   90.00
#
_symmetry.space_group_name_H-M   'P 1'
#
loop_
_entity.id
_entity.type
_entity.pdbx_description
1 polymer ?
#
loop_
_entity_poly.entity_id
_entity_poly.type
_entity_poly.pdbx_seq_one_letter_code
_entity_poly.pdbx_strand_id
1 'polypeptide(L)'
;MDRIGDLPAHPLLVHAPVVLVPLALLALVAMLVRPAWQRAGGVVVALAAGAMVASVLATRSGEALEEELEDTGMTIGATLRDHAEMGDRVPLLVGVFLVLVIAWYVLARRARRAEAGGSDPASDPASEPAPGAAPGGGAARTGVPRAAVIGVLVASVLAGVVATVSVIRTGHSGASSVWGADEP
;
A
#
# COMPACT_ATOMS: atom_id res chain seq x y z
N MET A 1 -20.58 -14.57 13.70
CA MET A 1 -19.99 -13.82 14.84
C MET A 1 -19.83 -12.37 14.40
N ASP A 2 -20.93 -11.61 14.29
CA ASP A 2 -21.03 -10.55 13.25
C ASP A 2 -21.35 -9.15 13.80
N ARG A 3 -20.73 -8.75 14.91
CA ARG A 3 -20.92 -7.40 15.49
C ARG A 3 -19.61 -6.84 16.04
N ILE A 4 -19.25 -5.64 15.58
CA ILE A 4 -18.26 -4.76 16.20
C ILE A 4 -19.04 -3.50 16.60
N GLY A 5 -19.45 -3.42 17.87
CA GLY A 5 -20.51 -2.49 18.28
C GLY A 5 -21.86 -2.87 17.67
N ASP A 6 -22.92 -2.10 17.95
CA ASP A 6 -24.30 -2.37 17.51
C ASP A 6 -24.55 -2.30 15.98
N LEU A 7 -23.51 -2.32 15.16
CA LEU A 7 -23.59 -2.24 13.71
C LEU A 7 -23.22 -3.59 13.06
N PRO A 8 -23.86 -3.96 11.93
CA PRO A 8 -23.42 -5.09 11.13
C PRO A 8 -21.94 -4.87 10.77
N ALA A 9 -21.07 -5.85 11.01
CA ALA A 9 -19.65 -5.71 10.68
C ALA A 9 -19.42 -5.58 9.15
N HIS A 10 -20.36 -6.12 8.36
CA HIS A 10 -20.23 -6.27 6.91
C HIS A 10 -20.07 -4.93 6.14
N PRO A 11 -20.88 -3.87 6.35
CA PRO A 11 -20.66 -2.56 5.72
C PRO A 11 -19.30 -1.93 6.09
N LEU A 12 -18.84 -2.09 7.34
CA LEU A 12 -17.56 -1.52 7.77
C LEU A 12 -16.38 -2.23 7.10
N LEU A 13 -16.47 -3.56 6.94
CA LEU A 13 -15.43 -4.36 6.26
C LEU A 13 -15.30 -3.99 4.79
N VAL A 14 -16.40 -3.78 4.06
CA VAL A 14 -16.35 -3.42 2.64
C VAL A 14 -15.99 -1.95 2.40
N HIS A 15 -16.26 -1.05 3.35
CA HIS A 15 -15.88 0.37 3.23
C HIS A 15 -14.41 0.63 3.60
N ALA A 16 -13.81 -0.17 4.48
CA ALA A 16 -12.45 0.05 4.93
C ALA A 16 -11.41 0.08 3.78
N PRO A 17 -11.41 -0.85 2.81
CA PRO A 17 -10.52 -0.78 1.64
C PRO A 17 -10.74 0.49 0.79
N VAL A 18 -12.00 0.88 0.60
CA VAL A 18 -12.41 2.06 -0.19
C VAL A 18 -11.84 3.35 0.38
N VAL A 19 -11.62 3.41 1.69
CA VAL A 19 -11.01 4.58 2.35
C VAL A 19 -9.51 4.44 2.50
N LEU A 20 -9.01 3.27 2.94
CA LEU A 20 -7.60 3.09 3.28
C LEU A 20 -6.69 3.10 2.05
N VAL A 21 -7.09 2.49 0.93
CA VAL A 21 -6.26 2.44 -0.29
C VAL A 21 -6.03 3.86 -0.85
N PRO A 22 -7.07 4.68 -1.10
CA PRO A 22 -6.86 6.06 -1.56
C PRO A 22 -6.12 6.91 -0.53
N LEU A 23 -6.39 6.74 0.76
CA LEU A 23 -5.70 7.49 1.81
C LEU A 23 -4.19 7.18 1.82
N ALA A 24 -3.81 5.92 1.66
CA ALA A 24 -2.41 5.51 1.55
C ALA A 24 -1.73 6.12 0.30
N LEU A 25 -2.42 6.11 -0.85
CA LEU A 25 -1.93 6.76 -2.08
C LEU A 25 -1.76 8.27 -1.89
N LEU A 26 -2.75 8.96 -1.32
CA LEU A 26 -2.69 10.40 -1.06
C LEU A 26 -1.56 10.75 -0.08
N ALA A 27 -1.38 9.94 0.97
CA ALA A 27 -0.28 10.12 1.91
C ALA A 27 1.09 9.93 1.22
N LEU A 28 1.21 8.95 0.32
CA LEU A 28 2.40 8.76 -0.50
C LEU A 28 2.66 9.98 -1.41
N VAL A 29 1.65 10.48 -2.12
CA VAL A 29 1.74 11.66 -3.00
C VAL A 29 2.07 12.92 -2.20
N ALA A 30 1.49 13.10 -1.02
CA ALA A 30 1.78 14.24 -0.16
C ALA A 30 3.25 14.30 0.27
N MET A 31 3.91 13.14 0.42
CA MET A 31 5.35 13.07 0.69
C MET A 31 6.23 13.51 -0.49
N LEU A 32 5.71 13.52 -1.73
CA LEU A 32 6.40 14.13 -2.88
C LEU A 32 6.37 15.65 -2.80
N VAL A 33 5.23 16.23 -2.38
CA VAL A 33 5.07 17.69 -2.27
C VAL A 33 5.87 18.25 -1.09
N ARG A 34 5.89 17.53 0.04
CA ARG A 34 6.65 17.92 1.24
C ARG A 34 7.64 16.83 1.66
N PRO A 35 8.89 16.88 1.15
CA PRO A 35 9.92 15.91 1.51
C PRO A 35 10.20 15.78 3.01
N ALA A 36 9.94 16.84 3.78
CA ALA A 36 10.02 16.82 5.25
C ALA A 36 9.12 15.77 5.90
N TRP A 37 8.01 15.39 5.25
CA TRP A 37 7.07 14.37 5.72
C TRP A 37 7.54 12.93 5.48
N GLN A 38 8.62 12.72 4.72
CA GLN A 38 9.16 11.37 4.50
C GLN A 38 9.65 10.69 5.79
N ARG A 39 9.85 11.43 6.89
CA ARG A 39 10.09 10.86 8.22
C ARG A 39 8.91 10.02 8.71
N ALA A 40 7.69 10.35 8.30
CA ALA A 40 6.48 9.60 8.57
C ALA A 40 6.25 8.44 7.58
N GLY A 41 7.25 8.02 6.79
CA GLY A 41 7.13 6.94 5.81
C GLY A 41 6.56 5.63 6.37
N GLY A 42 6.78 5.36 7.67
CA GLY A 42 6.17 4.21 8.36
C GLY A 42 4.64 4.28 8.46
N VAL A 43 4.05 5.48 8.49
CA VAL A 43 2.58 5.67 8.49
C VAL A 43 1.99 5.24 7.16
N VAL A 44 2.63 5.57 6.03
CA VAL A 44 2.15 5.14 4.70
C VAL A 44 2.21 3.62 4.56
N VAL A 45 3.28 2.99 5.06
CA VAL A 45 3.38 1.53 5.12
C VAL A 45 2.25 0.94 5.98
N ALA A 46 1.98 1.53 7.15
CA ALA A 46 0.92 1.07 8.04
C ALA A 46 -0.47 1.22 7.41
N LEU A 47 -0.74 2.34 6.73
CA LEU A 47 -1.99 2.55 5.98
C LEU A 47 -2.15 1.53 4.86
N ALA A 48 -1.11 1.30 4.05
CA ALA A 48 -1.14 0.29 2.99
C ALA A 48 -1.30 -1.13 3.54
N ALA A 49 -0.67 -1.45 4.67
CA ALA A 49 -0.82 -2.74 5.33
C ALA A 49 -2.23 -2.94 5.89
N GLY A 50 -2.79 -1.90 6.52
CA GLY A 50 -4.18 -1.89 6.96
C GLY A 50 -5.15 -2.07 5.79
N ALA A 51 -4.88 -1.40 4.66
CA ALA A 51 -5.67 -1.54 3.44
C ALA A 51 -5.64 -2.98 2.90
N MET A 52 -4.48 -3.64 2.95
CA MET A 52 -4.33 -5.04 2.55
C MET A 52 -5.16 -5.97 3.44
N VAL A 53 -5.02 -5.83 4.77
CA VAL A 53 -5.81 -6.62 5.73
C VAL A 53 -7.30 -6.42 5.52
N ALA A 54 -7.74 -5.16 5.38
CA ALA A 54 -9.13 -4.83 5.12
C ALA A 54 -9.63 -5.46 3.81
N SER A 55 -8.81 -5.45 2.74
CA SER A 55 -9.19 -6.01 1.44
C SER A 55 -9.41 -7.52 1.51
N VAL A 56 -8.51 -8.24 2.18
CA VAL A 56 -8.65 -9.69 2.39
C VAL A 56 -9.89 -10.00 3.22
N LEU A 57 -10.12 -9.22 4.29
CA LEU A 57 -11.25 -9.44 5.18
C LEU A 57 -12.59 -9.13 4.50
N ALA A 58 -12.63 -8.12 3.63
CA ALA A 58 -13.79 -7.81 2.79
C ALA A 58 -14.09 -8.95 1.79
N THR A 59 -13.05 -9.47 1.11
CA THR A 59 -13.19 -10.57 0.13
C THR A 59 -13.76 -11.81 0.80
N ARG A 60 -13.15 -12.25 1.90
CA ARG A 60 -13.61 -13.42 2.68
C ARG A 60 -15.02 -13.25 3.24
N SER A 61 -15.38 -12.01 3.61
CA SER A 61 -16.74 -11.73 4.08
C SER A 61 -17.77 -11.78 2.94
N GLY A 62 -17.37 -11.50 1.70
CA GLY A 62 -18.21 -11.65 0.51
C GLY A 62 -18.42 -13.12 0.15
N GLU A 63 -17.33 -13.90 0.11
CA GLU A 63 -17.35 -15.35 -0.13
C GLU A 63 -18.28 -16.07 0.87
N ALA A 64 -18.18 -15.75 2.16
CA ALA A 64 -19.04 -16.37 3.19
C ALA A 64 -20.54 -16.04 3.02
N LEU A 65 -20.88 -14.86 2.49
CA LEU A 65 -22.26 -14.47 2.22
C LEU A 65 -22.80 -15.16 0.96
N GLU A 66 -21.96 -15.31 -0.06
CA GLU A 66 -22.30 -16.07 -1.28
C GLU A 66 -22.60 -17.53 -0.94
N GLU A 67 -21.76 -18.18 -0.14
CA GLU A 67 -21.99 -19.56 0.35
C GLU A 67 -23.34 -19.68 1.11
N GLU A 68 -23.64 -18.75 2.01
CA GLU A 68 -24.91 -18.75 2.77
C GLU A 68 -26.14 -18.58 1.85
N LEU A 69 -26.04 -17.72 0.82
CA LEU A 69 -27.12 -17.54 -0.15
C LEU A 69 -27.32 -18.76 -1.04
N GLU A 70 -26.23 -19.41 -1.47
CA GLU A 70 -26.29 -20.65 -2.25
C GLU A 70 -26.92 -21.79 -1.44
N ASP A 71 -26.61 -21.91 -0.16
CA ASP A 71 -27.22 -22.90 0.75
C ASP A 71 -28.73 -22.71 0.92
N THR A 72 -29.23 -21.47 0.80
CA THR A 72 -30.68 -21.17 0.80
C THR A 72 -31.37 -21.41 -0.55
N GLY A 73 -30.63 -21.81 -1.58
CA GLY A 73 -31.14 -22.06 -2.93
C GLY A 73 -31.41 -20.79 -3.75
N MET A 74 -30.95 -19.63 -3.28
CA MET A 74 -31.03 -18.37 -4.02
C MET A 74 -29.92 -18.34 -5.09
N THR A 75 -30.29 -18.08 -6.34
CA THR A 75 -29.30 -17.89 -7.41
C THR A 75 -28.82 -16.44 -7.43
N ILE A 76 -27.51 -16.27 -7.36
CA ILE A 76 -26.86 -14.96 -7.44
C ILE A 76 -26.91 -14.46 -8.90
N GLY A 77 -27.44 -13.25 -9.09
CA GLY A 77 -27.55 -12.60 -10.41
C GLY A 77 -26.19 -12.31 -11.05
N ALA A 78 -26.15 -12.22 -12.39
CA ALA A 78 -24.93 -12.00 -13.17
C ALA A 78 -24.12 -10.78 -12.70
N THR A 79 -24.79 -9.67 -12.39
CA THR A 79 -24.15 -8.42 -11.92
C THR A 79 -23.42 -8.60 -10.58
N LEU A 80 -23.93 -9.44 -9.69
CA LEU A 80 -23.31 -9.69 -8.39
C LEU A 80 -22.11 -10.65 -8.53
N ARG A 81 -22.19 -11.60 -9.47
CA ARG A 81 -21.06 -12.48 -9.83
C ARG A 81 -19.91 -11.70 -10.48
N ASP A 82 -20.22 -10.74 -11.35
CA ASP A 82 -19.24 -9.82 -11.91
C ASP A 82 -18.55 -8.99 -10.81
N HIS A 83 -19.32 -8.51 -9.82
CA HIS A 83 -18.79 -7.80 -8.66
C HIS A 83 -17.84 -8.68 -7.82
N ALA A 84 -18.20 -9.93 -7.55
CA ALA A 84 -17.39 -10.88 -6.80
C ALA A 84 -16.03 -11.11 -7.50
N GLU A 85 -16.04 -11.37 -8.81
CA GLU A 85 -14.80 -11.58 -9.58
C GLU A 85 -13.90 -10.32 -9.58
N MET A 86 -14.50 -9.13 -9.59
CA MET A 86 -13.75 -7.87 -9.43
C MET A 86 -13.21 -7.70 -8.01
N GLY A 87 -13.94 -8.15 -7.00
CA GLY A 87 -13.55 -8.18 -5.59
C GLY A 87 -12.31 -9.02 -5.35
N ASP A 88 -12.25 -10.22 -5.92
CA ASP A 88 -11.13 -11.17 -5.74
C ASP A 88 -9.79 -10.63 -6.21
N ARG A 89 -9.79 -9.70 -7.17
CA ARG A 89 -8.58 -9.07 -7.69
C ARG A 89 -8.04 -7.96 -6.79
N VAL A 90 -8.88 -7.39 -5.93
CA VAL A 90 -8.51 -6.25 -5.07
C VAL A 90 -7.37 -6.59 -4.10
N PRO A 91 -7.41 -7.68 -3.31
CA PRO A 91 -6.30 -8.04 -2.42
C PRO A 91 -4.96 -8.19 -3.15
N LEU A 92 -4.97 -8.74 -4.36
CA LEU A 92 -3.76 -8.90 -5.16
C LEU A 92 -3.17 -7.54 -5.58
N LEU A 93 -4.00 -6.63 -6.08
CA LEU A 93 -3.56 -5.29 -6.50
C LEU A 93 -3.08 -4.44 -5.30
N VAL A 94 -3.80 -4.51 -4.18
CA VAL A 94 -3.41 -3.83 -2.93
C VAL A 94 -2.12 -4.44 -2.36
N GLY A 95 -1.94 -5.75 -2.47
CA GLY A 95 -0.72 -6.46 -2.09
C GLY A 95 0.51 -6.00 -2.89
N VAL A 96 0.37 -5.85 -4.22
CA VAL A 96 1.43 -5.31 -5.08
C VAL A 96 1.79 -3.87 -4.66
N PHE A 97 0.78 -3.03 -4.42
CA PHE A 97 0.99 -1.67 -3.93
C PHE A 97 1.74 -1.66 -2.59
N LEU A 98 1.34 -2.49 -1.62
CA LEU A 98 2.01 -2.61 -0.33
C LEU A 98 3.48 -3.01 -0.46
N VAL A 99 3.78 -4.03 -1.28
CA VAL A 99 5.16 -4.50 -1.49
C VAL A 99 6.02 -3.37 -2.07
N LEU A 100 5.51 -2.62 -3.05
CA LEU A 100 6.24 -1.50 -3.64
C LEU A 100 6.48 -0.36 -2.63
N VAL A 101 5.48 -0.03 -1.80
CA VAL A 101 5.61 0.96 -0.73
C VAL A 101 6.64 0.52 0.32
N ILE A 102 6.66 -0.75 0.71
CA ILE A 102 7.67 -1.31 1.63
C ILE A 102 9.05 -1.23 0.99
N ALA A 103 9.19 -1.65 -0.27
CA ALA A 103 10.45 -1.62 -1.01
C ALA A 103 10.99 -0.19 -1.08
N TRP A 104 10.15 0.78 -1.46
CA TRP A 104 10.48 2.20 -1.47
C TRP A 104 10.93 2.67 -0.08
N TYR A 105 10.18 2.37 0.98
CA TYR A 105 10.48 2.80 2.34
C TYR A 105 11.85 2.27 2.81
N VAL A 106 12.15 1.00 2.52
CA VAL A 106 13.44 0.37 2.83
C VAL A 106 14.58 1.02 2.03
N LEU A 107 14.40 1.21 0.72
CA LEU A 107 15.38 1.85 -0.16
C LEU A 107 15.68 3.30 0.28
N ALA A 108 14.63 4.07 0.57
CA ALA A 108 14.74 5.45 1.03
C ALA A 108 15.43 5.55 2.41
N ARG A 109 15.18 4.61 3.33
CA ARG A 109 15.92 4.55 4.61
C ARG A 109 17.39 4.16 4.42
N ARG A 110 17.70 3.22 3.52
CA ARG A 110 19.08 2.82 3.20
C ARG A 110 19.87 3.98 2.58
N ALA A 111 19.30 4.70 1.62
CA ALA A 111 19.94 5.86 0.99
C ALA A 111 20.29 6.96 2.02
N ARG A 112 19.35 7.32 2.92
CA ARG A 112 19.59 8.31 3.98
C ARG A 112 20.68 7.90 4.98
N ARG A 113 20.75 6.60 5.33
CA ARG A 113 21.80 6.09 6.23
C ARG A 113 23.18 6.13 5.59
N ALA A 114 23.28 5.85 4.29
CA ALA A 114 24.54 5.93 3.55
C ALA A 114 25.07 7.37 3.49
N GLU A 115 24.19 8.36 3.32
CA GLU A 115 24.54 9.79 3.38
C GLU A 115 25.02 10.20 4.79
N ALA A 116 24.33 9.76 5.85
CA ALA A 116 24.70 10.07 7.24
C ALA A 116 26.03 9.43 7.68
N GLY A 117 26.32 8.20 7.24
CA GLY A 117 27.60 7.53 7.51
C GLY A 117 28.74 7.93 6.56
N GLY A 118 28.51 8.85 5.63
CA GLY A 118 29.56 9.46 4.80
C GLY A 118 30.17 10.72 5.40
N SER A 119 29.52 11.28 6.42
CA SER A 119 29.98 12.43 7.19
C SER A 119 30.93 11.98 8.30
N ASP A 120 32.09 11.43 7.96
CA ASP A 120 33.11 11.12 8.97
C ASP A 120 33.67 12.43 9.57
N PRO A 121 33.62 12.64 10.90
CA PRO A 121 34.23 13.79 11.57
C PRO A 121 35.76 13.79 11.49
N ALA A 122 36.37 12.73 10.93
CA ALA A 122 37.80 12.65 10.64
C ALA A 122 38.25 13.49 9.43
N SER A 123 37.31 14.18 8.77
CA SER A 123 37.60 15.24 7.78
C SER A 123 37.74 16.62 8.43
N ASP A 124 38.14 16.66 9.70
CA ASP A 124 38.66 17.89 10.29
C ASP A 124 40.04 18.16 9.64
N PRO A 125 40.21 19.21 8.83
CA PRO A 125 41.49 19.51 8.16
C PRO A 125 42.63 19.81 9.15
N ALA A 126 42.33 19.87 10.45
CA ALA A 126 43.27 20.07 11.54
C ALA A 126 43.90 18.77 12.10
N SER A 127 43.48 17.58 11.66
CA SER A 127 44.08 16.32 12.12
C SER A 127 45.21 15.90 11.18
N GLU A 128 46.47 16.11 11.59
CA GLU A 128 47.62 15.58 10.84
C GLU A 128 47.55 14.04 10.75
N PRO A 129 47.83 13.43 9.59
CA PRO A 129 47.82 11.97 9.45
C PRO A 129 48.95 11.36 10.29
N ALA A 130 48.60 10.45 11.21
CA ALA A 130 49.59 9.65 11.93
C ALA A 130 50.45 8.84 10.93
N PRO A 131 51.79 8.89 11.03
CA PRO A 131 52.66 8.12 10.14
C PRO A 131 52.51 6.63 10.46
N GLY A 132 52.01 5.85 9.49
CA GLY A 132 51.90 4.39 9.59
C GLY A 132 50.49 3.80 9.42
N ALA A 133 49.46 4.61 9.16
CA ALA A 133 48.16 4.08 8.81
C ALA A 133 48.21 3.38 7.43
N ALA A 134 48.12 2.05 7.43
CA ALA A 134 47.93 1.26 6.22
C ALA A 134 46.71 1.80 5.43
N PRO A 135 46.71 1.76 4.09
CA PRO A 135 45.54 2.14 3.31
C PRO A 135 44.42 1.16 3.65
N GLY A 136 43.52 1.59 4.55
CA GLY A 136 42.30 0.86 4.87
C GLY A 136 41.57 0.64 3.56
N GLY A 137 41.44 -0.62 3.16
CA GLY A 137 40.74 -1.00 1.94
C GLY A 137 39.33 -0.45 2.01
N GLY A 138 39.11 0.67 1.30
CA GLY A 138 37.82 1.27 1.13
C GLY A 138 36.96 0.30 0.35
N ALA A 139 36.30 -0.61 1.06
CA ALA A 139 35.23 -1.41 0.50
C ALA A 139 34.28 -0.44 -0.19
N ALA A 140 34.24 -0.51 -1.52
CA ALA A 140 33.45 0.39 -2.34
C ALA A 140 32.02 0.39 -1.80
N ARG A 141 31.65 1.46 -1.08
CA ARG A 141 30.34 1.59 -0.46
C ARG A 141 29.33 1.78 -1.59
N THR A 142 28.74 0.68 -2.05
CA THR A 142 27.69 0.67 -3.05
C THR A 142 26.41 1.23 -2.43
N GLY A 143 26.31 2.56 -2.37
CA GLY A 143 25.09 3.25 -1.99
C GLY A 143 23.95 2.92 -2.95
N VAL A 144 22.72 2.89 -2.45
CA VAL A 144 21.52 2.72 -3.30
C VAL A 144 21.43 3.93 -4.25
N PRO A 145 21.38 3.74 -5.59
CA PRO A 145 21.32 4.86 -6.51
C PRO A 145 19.98 5.61 -6.35
N ARG A 146 20.01 6.95 -6.33
CA ARG A 146 18.81 7.80 -6.20
C ARG A 146 17.75 7.48 -7.25
N ALA A 147 18.18 7.14 -8.47
CA ALA A 147 17.31 6.71 -9.56
C ALA A 147 16.47 5.47 -9.20
N ALA A 148 17.02 4.50 -8.46
CA ALA A 148 16.27 3.33 -8.02
C ALA A 148 15.19 3.70 -6.98
N VAL A 149 15.50 4.62 -6.05
CA VAL A 149 14.52 5.11 -5.07
C VAL A 149 13.35 5.80 -5.77
N ILE A 150 13.66 6.67 -6.74
CA ILE A 150 12.66 7.38 -7.54
C ILE A 150 11.86 6.40 -8.40
N GLY A 151 12.52 5.45 -9.06
CA GLY A 151 11.86 4.44 -9.88
C GLY A 151 10.84 3.61 -9.09
N VAL A 152 11.22 3.13 -7.90
CA VAL A 152 10.29 2.37 -7.04
C VAL A 152 9.18 3.27 -6.49
N LEU A 153 9.44 4.55 -6.20
CA LEU A 153 8.40 5.49 -5.80
C LEU A 153 7.35 5.68 -6.91
N VAL A 154 7.79 5.90 -8.15
CA VAL A 154 6.90 6.05 -9.31
C VAL A 154 6.08 4.77 -9.52
N ALA A 155 6.72 3.61 -9.47
CA ALA A 155 6.02 2.33 -9.54
C ALA A 155 4.98 2.17 -8.42
N SER A 156 5.31 2.60 -7.20
CA SER A 156 4.38 2.58 -6.05
C SER A 156 3.16 3.47 -6.29
N VAL A 157 3.37 4.69 -6.82
CA VAL A 157 2.26 5.61 -7.15
C VAL A 157 1.36 5.01 -8.23
N LEU A 158 1.93 4.46 -9.30
CA LEU A 158 1.17 3.83 -10.38
C LEU A 158 0.35 2.64 -9.86
N ALA A 159 0.97 1.75 -9.08
CA ALA A 159 0.27 0.63 -8.45
C ALA A 159 -0.84 1.10 -7.50
N GLY A 160 -0.60 2.18 -6.75
CA GLY A 160 -1.62 2.77 -5.87
C GLY A 160 -2.82 3.33 -6.65
N VAL A 161 -2.59 4.01 -7.78
CA VAL A 161 -3.69 4.47 -8.66
C VAL A 161 -4.49 3.28 -9.18
N VAL A 162 -3.82 2.23 -9.66
CA VAL A 162 -4.50 1.01 -10.14
C VAL A 162 -5.33 0.36 -9.03
N ALA A 163 -4.77 0.21 -7.83
CA ALA A 163 -5.48 -0.34 -6.68
C ALA A 163 -6.70 0.53 -6.29
N THR A 164 -6.54 1.85 -6.23
CA THR A 164 -7.64 2.78 -5.95
C THR A 164 -8.76 2.67 -6.98
N VAL A 165 -8.44 2.69 -8.28
CA VAL A 165 -9.42 2.56 -9.35
C VAL A 165 -10.15 1.21 -9.27
N SER A 166 -9.42 0.12 -9.00
CA SER A 166 -10.02 -1.20 -8.84
C SER A 166 -11.04 -1.21 -7.69
N VAL A 167 -10.65 -0.72 -6.51
CA VAL A 167 -11.52 -0.69 -5.33
C VAL A 167 -12.79 0.15 -5.58
N ILE A 168 -12.65 1.32 -6.21
CA ILE A 168 -13.80 2.18 -6.52
C ILE A 168 -14.74 1.50 -7.53
N ARG A 169 -14.20 0.85 -8.57
CA ARG A 169 -15.01 0.12 -9.55
C ARG A 169 -15.72 -1.09 -8.94
N THR A 170 -15.03 -1.85 -8.10
CA THR A 170 -15.63 -2.94 -7.32
C THR A 170 -16.75 -2.37 -6.44
N GLY A 171 -16.53 -1.28 -5.69
CA GLY A 171 -17.58 -0.66 -4.88
C GLY A 171 -18.78 -0.16 -5.69
N HIS A 172 -18.55 0.46 -6.84
CA HIS A 172 -19.61 0.95 -7.73
C HIS A 172 -20.46 -0.19 -8.30
N SER A 173 -19.82 -1.28 -8.78
CA SER A 173 -20.54 -2.47 -9.26
C SER A 173 -21.40 -3.09 -8.15
N GLY A 174 -20.89 -3.13 -6.91
CA GLY A 174 -21.65 -3.59 -5.74
C GLY A 174 -22.90 -2.73 -5.50
N ALA A 175 -22.76 -1.40 -5.49
CA ALA A 175 -23.91 -0.49 -5.36
C ALA A 175 -24.93 -0.66 -6.50
N SER A 176 -24.47 -0.85 -7.74
CA SER A 176 -25.35 -1.04 -8.90
C SER A 176 -26.15 -2.35 -8.85
N SER A 177 -25.65 -3.39 -8.17
CA SER A 177 -26.37 -4.66 -8.03
C SER A 177 -27.61 -4.55 -7.12
N VAL A 178 -27.59 -3.61 -6.16
CA VAL A 178 -28.69 -3.37 -5.20
C VAL A 178 -29.61 -2.26 -5.69
N TRP A 179 -29.04 -1.20 -6.25
CA TRP A 179 -29.75 0.06 -6.54
C TRP A 179 -29.83 0.41 -8.03
N GLY A 180 -29.21 -0.38 -8.92
CA GLY A 180 -29.11 -0.09 -10.35
C GLY A 180 -30.31 -0.53 -11.19
N ALA A 181 -31.40 -0.97 -10.58
CA ALA A 181 -32.68 -1.09 -11.27
C ALA A 181 -33.27 0.31 -11.41
N ASP A 182 -32.97 1.00 -12.52
CA ASP A 182 -33.81 1.99 -13.20
C ASP A 182 -32.98 2.73 -14.27
N GLU A 183 -32.98 2.24 -15.50
CA GLU A 183 -33.04 3.07 -16.71
C GLU A 183 -33.85 2.25 -17.76
N PRO A 184 -34.90 2.82 -18.38
CA PRO A 184 -35.85 2.11 -19.26
C PRO A 184 -35.29 1.65 -20.60
#